data_AF-A0A4Z1BLA9-F1
#
_entry.id   AF-A0A4Z1BLA9-F1
#
_cell.length_a   1.000
_cell.length_b   1.000
_cell.length_c   1.000
_cell.angle_alpha   90.00
_cell.angle_beta   90.00
_cell.angle_gamma   90.00
#
_symmetry.space_group_name_H-M   'P 1'
#
loop_
_entity.id
_entity.type
_entity.pdbx_description
1 polymer ?
#
loop_
_entity_poly.entity_id
_entity_poly.type
_entity_poly.pdbx_seq_one_letter_code
_entity_poly.pdbx_strand_id
1 'polypeptide(L)'
;DDGDLGDFDLLYLEEQGVPLIEIVHELHQDLPDQTVYVGGMDPDEVLVDMIFDAVDSEPPFEIVGIESLVTSLSREALDDRRRQLLTDEGLEPQFPENGVYALL
;
A
#
# COMPACT_ATOMS: atom_id res chain seq x y z
N ASP A 1 -24.45 4.73 -2.49
CA ASP A 1 -24.08 3.63 -3.38
C ASP A 1 -23.24 2.74 -2.50
N ASP A 2 -23.92 1.85 -1.78
CA ASP A 2 -23.30 1.03 -0.74
C ASP A 2 -22.29 0.12 -1.43
N GLY A 3 -21.02 0.22 -1.02
CA GLY A 3 -19.91 -0.55 -1.56
C GLY A 3 -20.19 -2.04 -1.43
N ASP A 4 -20.77 -2.63 -2.48
CA ASP A 4 -20.86 -4.06 -2.66
C ASP A 4 -19.44 -4.57 -2.86
N LEU A 5 -18.84 -5.07 -1.78
CA LEU A 5 -17.51 -5.65 -1.78
C LEU A 5 -17.46 -6.94 -2.62
N GLY A 6 -18.59 -7.47 -3.12
CA GLY A 6 -18.68 -8.79 -3.75
C GLY A 6 -18.82 -9.89 -2.70
N ASP A 7 -18.46 -11.14 -3.04
CA ASP A 7 -18.45 -12.31 -2.15
C ASP A 7 -17.33 -12.26 -1.08
N PHE A 8 -17.08 -11.09 -0.47
CA PHE A 8 -16.12 -11.01 0.63
C PHE A 8 -16.76 -11.56 1.91
N ASP A 9 -16.15 -12.60 2.45
CA ASP A 9 -16.54 -13.19 3.72
C ASP A 9 -16.12 -12.26 4.86
N LEU A 10 -17.04 -11.41 5.29
CA LEU A 10 -16.83 -10.50 6.41
C LEU A 10 -16.48 -11.25 7.70
N LEU A 11 -17.01 -12.46 7.90
CA LEU A 11 -16.69 -13.28 9.07
C LEU A 11 -15.22 -13.70 9.03
N TYR A 12 -14.70 -14.06 7.86
CA TYR A 12 -13.28 -14.36 7.71
C TYR A 12 -12.39 -13.15 8.06
N LEU A 13 -12.77 -11.94 7.62
CA LEU A 13 -12.04 -10.71 7.96
C LEU A 13 -12.11 -10.39 9.45
N GLU A 14 -13.26 -10.61 10.10
CA GLU A 14 -13.41 -10.44 11.55
C GLU A 14 -12.60 -11.46 12.36
N GLU A 15 -12.53 -12.70 11.89
CA GLU A 15 -11.83 -13.79 12.59
C GLU A 15 -10.31 -13.80 12.37
N GLN A 16 -9.83 -13.35 11.21
CA GLN A 16 -8.41 -13.40 10.83
C GLN A 16 -7.75 -12.02 10.70
N GLY A 17 -8.54 -10.95 10.63
CA GLY A 17 -8.03 -9.60 10.47
C GLY A 17 -7.41 -9.03 11.76
N VAL A 18 -6.57 -8.00 11.57
CA VAL A 18 -6.02 -7.21 12.68
C VAL A 18 -6.96 -6.02 12.93
N PRO A 19 -7.34 -5.72 14.18
CA PRO A 19 -8.14 -4.54 14.49
C PRO A 19 -7.47 -3.26 14.01
N LEU A 20 -8.21 -2.35 13.36
CA LEU A 20 -7.66 -1.09 12.83
C LEU A 20 -6.95 -0.26 13.91
N ILE A 21 -7.45 -0.28 15.14
CA ILE A 21 -6.82 0.44 16.26
C ILE A 21 -5.42 -0.07 16.59
N GLU A 22 -5.16 -1.37 16.40
CA GLU A 22 -3.82 -1.94 16.60
C GLU A 22 -2.89 -1.50 15.47
N ILE A 23 -3.37 -1.50 14.22
CA ILE A 23 -2.61 -0.97 13.07
C ILE A 23 -2.22 0.49 13.32
N VAL A 24 -3.17 1.33 13.71
CA VAL A 24 -2.93 2.75 14.00
C VAL A 24 -1.97 2.93 15.18
N HIS A 25 -2.04 2.06 16.20
CA HIS A 25 -1.13 2.09 17.33
C HIS A 25 0.32 1.81 16.91
N GLU A 26 0.55 0.74 16.14
CA GLU A 26 1.89 0.38 15.68
C GLU A 26 2.47 1.47 14.76
N LEU A 27 1.70 1.97 13.80
CA LEU A 27 2.14 3.06 12.92
C LEU A 27 2.49 4.33 13.71
N HIS A 28 1.76 4.63 14.79
CA HIS A 28 2.09 5.73 15.69
C HIS A 28 3.37 5.56 16.49
N GLN A 29 3.73 4.33 16.83
CA GLN A 29 4.96 4.05 17.56
C GLN A 29 6.17 4.08 16.64
N ASP A 30 6.02 3.53 15.45
CA ASP A 30 7.15 3.24 14.57
C ASP A 30 7.50 4.39 13.63
N LEU A 31 6.52 5.21 13.22
CA LEU A 31 6.69 6.21 12.16
C LEU A 31 6.57 7.69 12.56
N PRO A 32 6.62 8.10 13.85
CA PRO A 32 6.37 9.50 14.18
C PRO A 32 7.41 10.43 13.54
N ASP A 33 6.92 11.50 12.90
CA ASP A 33 7.70 12.53 12.19
C ASP A 33 8.58 11.99 11.04
N GLN A 34 8.24 10.83 10.47
CA GLN A 34 8.96 10.23 9.35
C GLN A 34 8.25 10.46 8.01
N THR A 35 9.04 10.44 6.93
CA THR A 35 8.52 10.39 5.56
C THR A 35 8.54 8.94 5.07
N VAL A 36 7.37 8.37 4.84
CA VAL A 36 7.16 7.05 4.26
C VAL A 36 7.15 7.17 2.74
N TYR A 37 8.09 6.49 2.09
CA TYR A 37 8.17 6.49 0.63
C TYR A 37 7.38 5.32 0.06
N VAL A 38 6.45 5.62 -0.84
CA VAL A 38 5.60 4.63 -1.51
C VAL A 38 5.91 4.55 -3.01
N GLY A 39 5.52 3.45 -3.64
CA GLY A 39 5.64 3.29 -5.08
C GLY A 39 4.83 4.32 -5.88
N GLY A 40 3.80 4.93 -5.25
CA GLY A 40 2.98 5.97 -5.84
C GLY A 40 2.13 5.47 -7.01
N MET A 41 1.91 4.16 -7.11
CA MET A 41 1.10 3.53 -8.16
C MET A 41 -0.34 3.27 -7.70
N ASP A 42 -0.51 3.10 -6.39
CA ASP A 42 -1.76 2.84 -5.71
C ASP A 42 -2.21 4.08 -4.92
N PRO A 43 -3.49 4.18 -4.51
CA PRO A 43 -4.00 5.30 -3.75
C PRO A 43 -3.59 5.22 -2.27
N ASP A 44 -2.30 5.07 -2.00
CA ASP A 44 -1.74 4.79 -0.66
C ASP A 44 -2.18 5.85 0.37
N GLU A 45 -2.11 7.13 0.01
CA GLU A 45 -2.51 8.26 0.87
C GLU A 45 -3.99 8.17 1.28
N VAL A 46 -4.88 7.91 0.31
CA VAL A 46 -6.33 7.79 0.55
C VAL A 46 -6.66 6.60 1.44
N LEU A 47 -5.95 5.49 1.27
CA LEU A 47 -6.16 4.29 2.08
C LEU A 47 -5.69 4.49 3.52
N VAL A 48 -4.55 5.16 3.70
CA VAL A 48 -4.05 5.51 5.04
C VAL A 48 -5.00 6.49 5.72
N ASP A 49 -5.44 7.55 5.04
CA ASP A 49 -6.43 8.49 5.58
C ASP A 49 -7.70 7.76 6.02
N MET A 50 -8.21 6.82 5.21
CA MET A 50 -9.40 6.04 5.57
C MET A 50 -9.22 5.20 6.83
N ILE A 51 -8.03 4.64 7.06
CA ILE A 51 -7.72 3.85 8.26
C ILE A 51 -7.72 4.75 9.51
N PHE A 52 -7.11 5.94 9.41
CA PHE A 52 -6.96 6.86 10.54
C PHE A 52 -8.27 7.60 10.85
N ASP A 53 -9.02 8.01 9.83
CA ASP A 53 -10.36 8.59 9.95
C ASP A 53 -11.33 7.64 10.66
N ALA A 54 -11.23 6.33 10.40
CA ALA A 54 -12.08 5.32 11.04
C ALA A 54 -11.91 5.25 12.56
N VAL A 55 -10.81 5.77 13.10
CA VAL A 55 -10.52 5.80 14.54
C VAL A 55 -10.37 7.23 15.10
N ASP A 56 -10.83 8.25 14.36
CA ASP A 56 -10.77 9.67 14.76
C ASP A 56 -9.35 10.12 15.15
N SER A 57 -8.38 9.77 14.32
CA SER A 57 -6.95 10.05 14.51
C SER A 57 -6.32 10.59 13.23
N GLU A 58 -5.15 11.21 13.34
CA GLU A 58 -4.38 11.72 12.18
C GLU A 58 -3.09 10.88 12.00
N PRO A 59 -2.65 10.62 10.76
CA PRO A 59 -1.37 9.96 10.53
C PRO A 59 -0.20 10.79 11.10
N PRO A 60 0.70 10.20 11.90
CA PRO A 60 1.84 10.89 12.50
C PRO A 60 3.07 10.94 11.58
N PHE A 61 2.88 10.61 10.30
CA PHE A 61 3.92 10.51 9.28
C PHE A 61 3.42 11.12 7.97
N GLU A 62 4.35 11.43 7.08
CA GLU A 62 4.06 11.92 5.73
C GLU A 62 4.21 10.78 4.72
N ILE A 63 3.34 10.71 3.71
CA ILE A 63 3.48 9.78 2.59
C ILE A 63 3.97 10.54 1.37
N VAL A 64 5.01 10.01 0.71
CA VAL A 64 5.58 10.62 -0.50
C VAL A 64 5.86 9.54 -1.54
N GLY A 65 5.51 9.81 -2.80
CA GLY A 65 5.78 8.90 -3.90
C GLY A 65 7.27 8.82 -4.29
N ILE A 66 7.67 7.69 -4.86
CA ILE A 66 9.04 7.40 -5.30
C ILE A 66 9.56 8.39 -6.36
N GLU A 67 8.67 9.07 -7.09
CA GLU A 67 9.02 10.14 -8.03
C GLU A 67 9.75 11.32 -7.36
N SER A 68 9.55 11.52 -6.04
CA SER A 68 10.31 12.49 -5.25
C SER A 68 11.79 12.10 -5.09
N LEU A 69 12.07 10.79 -5.05
CA LEU A 69 13.42 10.24 -4.91
C LEU A 69 14.10 10.09 -6.27
N VAL A 70 13.37 9.63 -7.29
CA VAL A 70 13.89 9.38 -8.64
C VAL A 70 13.43 10.48 -9.59
N THR A 71 13.97 11.67 -9.40
CA THR A 71 13.61 12.88 -10.15
C THR A 71 14.07 12.90 -11.62
N SER A 72 14.90 11.95 -12.02
CA SER A 72 15.42 11.83 -13.40
C SER A 72 14.48 11.12 -14.35
N LEU A 73 13.44 10.45 -13.84
CA LEU A 73 12.47 9.69 -14.61
C LEU A 73 11.06 10.24 -14.37
N SER A 74 10.21 10.20 -15.40
CA SER A 74 8.79 10.46 -15.20
C SER A 74 8.11 9.28 -14.50
N ARG A 75 6.92 9.48 -13.95
CA ARG A 75 6.14 8.42 -13.31
C ARG A 75 5.86 7.25 -14.26
N GLU A 76 5.57 7.54 -15.52
CA GLU A 76 5.36 6.53 -16.56
C GLU A 76 6.66 5.73 -16.81
N ALA A 77 7.80 6.42 -16.89
CA ALA A 77 9.09 5.77 -17.08
C ALA A 77 9.50 4.91 -15.88
N LEU A 78 9.11 5.30 -14.66
CA LEU A 78 9.30 4.51 -13.44
C LEU A 78 8.46 3.22 -13.48
N ASP A 79 7.20 3.31 -13.88
CA ASP A 79 6.33 2.14 -14.01
C ASP A 79 6.81 1.19 -15.12
N ASP A 80 7.20 1.73 -16.28
CA ASP A 80 7.78 0.92 -17.36
C ASP A 80 9.06 0.21 -16.89
N ARG A 81 9.92 0.91 -16.14
CA ARG A 81 11.14 0.31 -15.60
C ARG A 81 10.85 -0.77 -14.56
N ARG A 82 9.85 -0.56 -13.71
CA ARG A 82 9.38 -1.54 -12.72
C ARG A 82 8.87 -2.80 -13.42
N ARG A 83 8.01 -2.65 -14.44
CA ARG A 83 7.52 -3.79 -15.24
C ARG A 83 8.63 -4.56 -15.92
N GLN A 84 9.59 -3.86 -16.53
CA GLN A 84 10.74 -4.50 -17.14
C GLN A 84 11.55 -5.30 -16.11
N LEU A 85 11.78 -4.75 -14.92
CA LEU A 85 12.50 -5.43 -13.86
C LEU A 85 11.76 -6.67 -13.36
N LEU A 86 10.43 -6.60 -13.21
CA LEU A 86 9.62 -7.77 -12.88
C LEU A 86 9.74 -8.87 -13.95
N THR A 87 9.72 -8.51 -15.23
CA THR A 87 9.93 -9.48 -16.32
C THR A 87 11.36 -10.05 -16.32
N ASP A 88 12.38 -9.20 -16.18
CA ASP A 88 13.79 -9.61 -16.20
C ASP A 88 14.12 -10.58 -15.05
N GLU A 89 13.53 -10.36 -13.88
CA GLU A 89 13.69 -11.21 -12.70
C GLU A 89 12.68 -12.37 -12.64
N GLY A 90 11.83 -12.52 -13.67
CA GLY A 90 10.85 -13.59 -13.75
C GLY A 90 9.75 -13.51 -12.68
N LEU A 91 9.50 -12.33 -12.12
CA LEU A 91 8.49 -12.02 -11.09
C LEU A 91 7.13 -11.65 -11.68
N GLU A 92 6.79 -12.20 -12.84
CA GLU A 92 5.55 -11.83 -13.52
C GLU A 92 4.32 -12.35 -12.75
N PRO A 93 3.28 -11.52 -12.51
CA PRO A 93 2.13 -11.86 -11.67
C PRO A 93 1.30 -13.05 -12.16
N GLN A 94 1.43 -13.39 -13.45
CA GLN A 94 0.77 -14.55 -14.06
C GLN A 94 1.31 -15.91 -13.57
N PHE A 95 2.44 -15.94 -12.88
CA PHE A 95 2.97 -17.17 -12.27
C PHE A 95 2.53 -17.28 -10.80
N PRO A 96 1.75 -18.33 -10.43
CA PRO A 96 1.23 -18.49 -9.07
C PRO A 96 2.30 -18.52 -7.97
N GLU A 97 3.51 -18.93 -8.34
CA GLU A 97 4.67 -19.07 -7.46
C GLU A 97 5.26 -17.71 -7.04
N ASN A 98 4.95 -16.65 -7.80
CA ASN A 98 5.41 -15.29 -7.58
C ASN A 98 4.32 -14.36 -7.06
N GLY A 99 3.11 -14.87 -6.81
CA GLY A 99 1.98 -14.03 -6.38
C GLY A 99 2.25 -13.21 -5.13
N VAL A 100 3.09 -13.71 -4.21
CA VAL A 100 3.52 -12.97 -3.02
C VAL A 100 4.68 -12.01 -3.31
N TYR A 101 5.64 -12.38 -4.17
CA TYR A 101 6.81 -11.55 -4.50
C TYR A 101 6.50 -10.40 -5.46
N ALA A 102 5.45 -10.51 -6.27
CA ALA A 102 4.99 -9.44 -7.15
C ALA A 102 4.19 -8.35 -6.40
N LEU A 103 3.79 -8.63 -5.15
CA LEU A 103 3.01 -7.74 -4.27
C LEU A 103 3.87 -7.06 -3.18
N LEU A 104 5.16 -7.40 -3.09
CA LEU A 104 6.17 -6.76 -2.22
C LEU A 104 7.01 -5.78 -3.03
#